data_AF-A0A919Z3R9-F1
#
_entry.id   AF-A0A919Z3R9-F1
#
_cell.length_a   1.000
_cell.length_b   1.000
_cell.length_c   1.000
_cell.angle_alpha   90.00
_cell.angle_beta   90.00
_cell.angle_gamma   90.00
#
_symmetry.space_group_name_H-M   'P 1'
#
loop_
_entity.id
_entity.type
_entity.pdbx_description
1 polymer ?
#
loop_
_entity_poly.entity_id
_entity_poly.type
_entity_poly.pdbx_seq_one_letter_code
_entity_poly.pdbx_strand_id
1 'polypeptide(L)'
;MPSIEKTINALKERLTDGKLLIQYEDGLVEEVTCTFNSPALNKDILRLSELTTKKLPQEYLDLLNYSNGFRLFDGKYGGGYHFYSVDEIFDDYNLVTPPDYWIPIGAYCGDIFYLDTSAKKNMYLIFQDPTELFTRATYRFNISLSDWLEKLIIAQGSHFWRWRDLLVDDG
;
A
#
# COMPACT_ATOMS: atom_id res chain seq x y z
N MET A 1 -13.31 9.95 8.26
CA MET A 1 -12.16 9.22 7.70
C MET A 1 -12.11 7.87 8.39
N PRO A 2 -11.96 6.77 7.64
CA PRO A 2 -11.78 5.44 8.21
C PRO A 2 -10.54 5.40 9.11
N SER A 3 -10.56 4.59 10.15
CA SER A 3 -9.34 4.28 10.91
C SER A 3 -8.66 3.08 10.27
N ILE A 4 -7.34 3.14 10.07
CA ILE A 4 -6.54 2.02 9.56
C ILE A 4 -6.77 0.75 10.38
N GLU A 5 -6.76 0.87 11.72
CA GLU A 5 -7.01 -0.24 12.62
C GLU A 5 -8.40 -0.85 12.39
N LYS A 6 -9.44 -0.01 12.29
CA LYS A 6 -10.81 -0.48 12.05
C LYS A 6 -10.93 -1.19 10.72
N THR A 7 -10.33 -0.64 9.67
CA THR A 7 -10.32 -1.21 8.31
C THR A 7 -9.64 -2.58 8.29
N ILE A 8 -8.48 -2.73 8.94
CA ILE A 8 -7.77 -4.01 8.99
C ILE A 8 -8.50 -5.02 9.89
N ASN A 9 -9.03 -4.60 11.03
CA ASN A 9 -9.79 -5.48 11.92
C ASN A 9 -11.04 -6.03 11.21
N ALA A 10 -11.77 -5.19 10.47
CA ALA A 10 -12.92 -5.63 9.68
C ALA A 10 -12.55 -6.62 8.56
N LEU A 11 -11.37 -6.47 7.95
CA LEU A 11 -10.84 -7.47 7.03
C LEU A 11 -10.53 -8.79 7.76
N LYS A 12 -9.85 -8.73 8.91
CA LYS A 12 -9.52 -9.91 9.73
C LYS A 12 -10.75 -10.71 10.14
N GLU A 13 -11.86 -10.05 10.46
CA GLU A 13 -13.15 -10.70 10.76
C GLU A 13 -13.72 -11.51 9.59
N ARG A 14 -13.36 -11.17 8.35
CA ARG A 14 -13.77 -11.90 7.14
C ARG A 14 -12.85 -13.08 6.81
N LEU A 15 -11.70 -13.19 7.46
CA LEU A 15 -10.75 -14.27 7.21
C LEU A 15 -11.19 -15.54 7.93
N THR A 16 -11.16 -16.67 7.24
CA THR A 16 -11.27 -18.02 7.83
C THR A 16 -9.92 -18.69 7.70
N ASP A 17 -9.26 -19.02 8.82
CA ASP A 17 -7.90 -19.56 8.84
C ASP A 17 -6.88 -18.74 8.02
N GLY A 18 -7.00 -17.41 8.08
CA GLY A 18 -6.14 -16.47 7.34
C GLY A 18 -6.46 -16.33 5.84
N LYS A 19 -7.52 -17.01 5.37
CA LYS A 19 -7.93 -17.05 3.97
C LYS A 19 -9.23 -16.28 3.74
N LEU A 20 -9.39 -15.78 2.52
CA LEU A 20 -10.57 -15.08 2.04
C LEU A 20 -10.93 -15.58 0.65
N LEU A 21 -12.19 -15.91 0.43
CA LEU A 21 -12.70 -16.16 -0.91
C LEU A 21 -13.05 -14.82 -1.56
N ILE A 22 -12.45 -14.51 -2.71
CA ILE A 22 -12.70 -13.29 -3.48
C ILE A 22 -13.18 -13.59 -4.89
N GLN A 23 -13.78 -12.60 -5.54
CA GLN A 23 -14.22 -12.68 -6.93
C GLN A 23 -13.54 -11.58 -7.76
N TYR A 24 -12.92 -11.97 -8.88
CA TYR A 24 -12.32 -11.08 -9.86
C TYR A 24 -13.32 -10.60 -10.93
N GLU A 25 -12.88 -9.69 -11.81
CA GLU A 25 -13.73 -8.98 -12.79
C GLU A 25 -14.37 -9.88 -13.87
N ASP A 26 -13.83 -11.08 -14.11
CA ASP A 26 -14.37 -12.08 -15.03
C ASP A 26 -15.29 -13.12 -14.35
N GLY A 27 -15.56 -12.94 -13.06
CA GLY A 27 -16.32 -13.89 -12.26
C GLY A 27 -15.49 -15.06 -11.74
N LEU A 28 -14.18 -15.10 -12.00
CA LEU A 28 -13.28 -16.07 -11.38
C LEU A 28 -13.28 -15.87 -9.87
N VAL A 29 -13.42 -16.98 -9.14
CA VAL A 29 -13.36 -17.00 -7.69
C VAL A 29 -12.06 -17.67 -7.26
N GLU A 30 -11.31 -17.02 -6.38
CA GLU A 30 -10.05 -17.53 -5.83
C GLU A 30 -10.03 -17.40 -4.31
N GLU A 31 -9.40 -18.38 -3.66
CA GLU A 31 -9.03 -18.27 -2.27
C GLU A 31 -7.66 -17.58 -2.16
N VAL A 32 -7.63 -16.44 -1.49
CA VAL A 32 -6.42 -15.66 -1.24
C VAL A 32 -6.11 -15.59 0.25
N THR A 33 -4.90 -15.19 0.59
CA THR A 33 -4.46 -15.02 1.97
C THR A 33 -4.14 -13.57 2.30
N CYS A 34 -4.33 -13.20 3.57
CA CYS A 34 -3.88 -11.92 4.10
C CYS A 34 -3.05 -12.19 5.37
N THR A 35 -1.82 -11.68 5.40
CA THR A 35 -0.90 -11.86 6.53
C THR A 35 -0.47 -10.50 7.07
N PHE A 36 -0.34 -10.40 8.38
CA PHE A 36 0.01 -9.15 9.07
C PHE A 36 1.14 -9.44 10.04
N ASN A 37 2.22 -8.67 9.95
CA ASN A 37 3.32 -8.79 10.90
C ASN A 37 2.95 -8.18 12.24
N SER A 38 3.74 -8.48 13.27
CA SER A 38 3.67 -7.79 14.55
C SER A 38 3.95 -6.28 14.39
N PRO A 39 3.45 -5.43 15.31
CA PRO A 39 3.80 -4.02 15.39
C PRO A 39 5.30 -3.72 15.27
N ALA A 40 5.64 -2.61 14.63
CA ALA A 40 7.02 -2.14 14.54
C ALA A 40 7.55 -1.74 15.92
N LEU A 41 8.85 -1.96 16.16
CA LEU A 41 9.48 -1.48 17.39
C LEU A 41 9.76 0.02 17.27
N ASN A 42 9.69 0.74 18.39
CA ASN A 42 9.99 2.18 18.42
C ASN A 42 11.35 2.52 17.79
N LYS A 43 12.36 1.66 17.98
CA LYS A 43 13.69 1.83 17.37
C LYS A 43 13.64 1.79 15.83
N ASP A 44 12.76 0.99 15.25
CA ASP A 44 12.63 0.82 13.80
C ASP A 44 11.89 2.03 13.21
N ILE A 45 10.86 2.52 13.90
CA ILE A 45 10.17 3.77 13.54
C ILE A 45 11.10 4.98 13.59
N LEU A 46 11.94 5.07 14.62
CA LEU A 46 12.95 6.13 14.74
C LEU A 46 13.95 6.06 13.59
N ARG A 47 14.50 4.87 13.32
CA ARG A 47 15.41 4.62 12.20
C ARG A 47 14.78 5.01 10.85
N LEU A 48 13.53 4.64 10.60
CA LEU A 48 12.81 5.01 9.38
C LEU A 48 12.63 6.54 9.27
N SER A 49 12.37 7.22 10.38
CA SER A 49 12.23 8.69 10.40
C SER A 49 13.53 9.43 10.05
N GLU A 50 14.68 8.77 10.16
CA GLU A 50 15.99 9.33 9.79
C GLU A 50 16.27 9.27 8.27
N LEU A 51 15.50 8.50 7.49
CA LEU A 51 15.66 8.41 6.03
C LEU A 51 15.32 9.71 5.29
N THR A 52 14.58 10.62 5.93
CA THR A 52 14.15 11.87 5.30
C THR A 52 14.28 13.03 6.28
N THR A 53 14.60 14.20 5.74
CA THR A 53 14.57 15.45 6.52
C THR A 53 13.15 15.99 6.72
N LYS A 54 12.16 15.38 6.05
CA LYS A 54 10.74 15.71 6.17
C LYS A 54 10.04 14.73 7.12
N LYS A 55 8.91 15.15 7.69
CA LYS A 55 8.13 14.26 8.55
C LYS A 55 7.36 13.24 7.70
N LEU A 56 7.41 11.98 8.10
CA LEU A 56 6.55 10.94 7.56
C LEU A 56 5.07 11.25 7.89
N PRO A 57 4.12 10.85 7.03
CA PRO A 57 2.70 10.94 7.34
C PRO A 57 2.37 10.17 8.62
N GLN A 58 1.66 10.80 9.56
CA GLN A 58 1.28 10.16 10.83
C GLN A 58 0.49 8.87 10.60
N GLU A 59 -0.40 8.86 9.61
CA GLU A 59 -1.20 7.69 9.24
C GLU A 59 -0.34 6.47 8.88
N TYR A 60 0.84 6.70 8.27
CA TYR A 60 1.76 5.63 7.94
C TYR A 60 2.50 5.10 9.17
N LEU A 61 2.87 6.00 10.11
CA LEU A 61 3.45 5.58 11.38
C LEU A 61 2.44 4.78 12.22
N ASP A 62 1.17 5.18 12.21
CA ASP A 62 0.09 4.45 12.87
C ASP A 62 -0.11 3.06 12.24
N LEU A 63 0.01 2.95 10.92
CA LEU A 63 -0.01 1.66 10.21
C LEU A 63 1.14 0.74 10.67
N LEU A 64 2.37 1.24 10.75
CA LEU A 64 3.52 0.45 11.19
C LEU A 64 3.43 0.05 12.67
N ASN A 65 2.88 0.92 13.53
CA ASN A 65 2.59 0.60 14.92
C ASN A 65 1.49 -0.46 15.07
N TYR A 66 0.65 -0.63 14.06
CA TYR A 66 -0.35 -1.69 14.03
C TYR A 66 0.21 -2.97 13.40
N SER A 67 0.97 -2.87 12.31
CA SER A 67 1.60 -3.98 11.61
C SER A 67 2.84 -3.53 10.84
N ASN A 68 4.00 -4.09 11.18
CA ASN A 68 5.27 -3.80 10.52
C ASN A 68 5.40 -4.54 9.18
N GLY A 69 4.61 -4.12 8.20
CA GLY A 69 4.46 -4.81 6.93
C GLY A 69 3.39 -5.89 6.95
N PHE A 70 2.80 -6.15 5.79
CA PHE A 70 1.69 -7.08 5.62
C PHE A 70 1.54 -7.46 4.15
N ARG A 71 0.86 -8.59 3.90
CA ARG A 71 0.47 -9.03 2.55
C ARG A 71 -1.04 -9.11 2.45
N LEU A 72 -1.60 -8.59 1.38
CA LEU A 72 -3.05 -8.63 1.11
C LEU A 72 -3.33 -9.34 -0.21
N PHE A 73 -4.38 -10.16 -0.21
CA PHE A 73 -4.89 -10.83 -1.40
C PHE A 73 -3.84 -11.69 -2.11
N ASP A 74 -2.97 -12.35 -1.36
CA ASP A 74 -1.92 -13.19 -1.92
C ASP A 74 -2.52 -14.53 -2.36
N GLY A 75 -2.55 -14.76 -3.67
CA GLY A 75 -3.08 -15.96 -4.29
C GLY A 75 -2.13 -17.14 -4.19
N LYS A 76 -2.55 -18.29 -4.71
CA LYS A 76 -1.73 -19.53 -4.65
C LYS A 76 -0.35 -19.37 -5.29
N TYR A 77 -0.26 -18.52 -6.32
CA TYR A 77 0.96 -18.29 -7.09
C TYR A 77 1.57 -16.91 -6.81
N GLY A 78 1.19 -16.26 -5.71
CA GLY A 78 1.58 -14.90 -5.39
C GLY A 78 0.60 -13.88 -5.98
N GLY A 79 1.12 -12.69 -6.30
CA GLY A 79 0.35 -11.62 -6.96
C GLY A 79 -0.47 -10.76 -6.02
N GLY A 80 -0.34 -10.94 -4.71
CA GLY A 80 -0.90 -10.02 -3.72
C GLY A 80 -0.13 -8.71 -3.59
N TYR A 81 -0.69 -7.79 -2.82
CA TYR A 81 -0.01 -6.56 -2.41
C TYR A 81 0.92 -6.89 -1.26
N HIS A 82 2.17 -6.46 -1.36
CA HIS A 82 3.16 -6.59 -0.29
C HIS A 82 3.52 -5.20 0.22
N PHE A 83 3.06 -4.87 1.42
CA PHE A 83 3.49 -3.68 2.14
C PHE A 83 4.68 -4.03 3.01
N TYR A 84 5.74 -3.26 2.83
CA TYR A 84 7.04 -3.54 3.41
C TYR A 84 7.06 -3.30 4.91
N SER A 85 7.74 -4.21 5.62
CA SER A 85 8.29 -3.93 6.94
C SER A 85 9.37 -2.84 6.86
N VAL A 86 9.72 -2.24 7.99
CA VAL A 86 10.79 -1.23 8.03
C VAL A 86 12.10 -1.76 7.42
N ASP A 87 12.49 -3.00 7.71
CA ASP A 87 13.73 -3.56 7.14
C ASP A 87 13.64 -3.72 5.61
N GLU A 88 12.50 -4.19 5.08
CA GLU A 88 12.27 -4.29 3.63
C GLU A 88 12.28 -2.91 2.94
N ILE A 89 11.83 -1.85 3.61
CA ILE A 89 11.96 -0.47 3.09
C ILE A 89 13.42 -0.11 2.90
N PHE A 90 14.29 -0.43 3.86
CA PHE A 90 15.73 -0.16 3.74
C PHE A 90 16.38 -1.00 2.64
N ASP A 91 16.01 -2.27 2.53
CA ASP A 91 16.53 -3.14 1.47
C ASP A 91 16.17 -2.60 0.09
N ASP A 92 14.91 -2.20 -0.13
CA ASP A 92 14.44 -1.63 -1.41
C ASP A 92 15.03 -0.24 -1.71
N TYR A 93 15.07 0.64 -0.70
CA TYR A 93 15.63 2.00 -0.83
C TYR A 93 17.11 2.00 -1.24
N ASN A 94 17.86 0.94 -0.93
CA ASN A 94 19.25 0.81 -1.33
C ASN A 94 19.45 0.25 -2.76
N LEU A 95 18.40 -0.32 -3.37
CA LEU A 95 18.46 -0.96 -4.69
C LEU A 95 18.10 -0.02 -5.83
N VAL A 96 17.21 0.94 -5.58
CA VAL A 96 16.75 1.95 -6.54
C VAL A 96 17.00 3.32 -5.95
N THR A 97 17.39 4.29 -6.76
CA THR A 97 17.56 5.68 -6.30
C THR A 97 16.38 6.54 -6.78
N PRO A 98 15.18 6.42 -6.16
CA PRO A 98 14.12 7.40 -6.38
C PRO A 98 14.59 8.77 -5.85
N PRO A 99 13.85 9.86 -6.11
CA PRO A 99 14.13 11.13 -5.45
C PRO A 99 14.19 10.94 -3.92
N ASP A 100 15.11 11.62 -3.22
CA ASP A 100 15.37 11.45 -1.78
C ASP A 100 14.12 11.57 -0.88
N TYR A 101 13.06 12.21 -1.38
CA TYR A 101 11.80 12.41 -0.68
C TYR A 101 10.74 11.33 -0.96
N TRP A 102 11.01 10.34 -1.82
CA TRP A 102 10.15 9.18 -2.09
C TRP A 102 10.69 7.94 -1.39
N ILE A 103 9.93 7.43 -0.43
CA ILE A 103 10.29 6.27 0.38
C ILE A 103 9.47 5.07 -0.12
N PRO A 104 10.09 3.96 -0.55
CA PRO A 104 9.35 2.77 -0.97
C PRO A 104 8.67 2.16 0.25
N ILE A 105 7.43 1.72 0.10
CA ILE A 105 6.64 1.18 1.21
C ILE A 105 5.90 -0.11 0.85
N GLY A 106 6.02 -0.58 -0.38
CA GLY A 106 5.41 -1.81 -0.83
C GLY A 106 5.50 -2.00 -2.33
N ALA A 107 5.03 -3.15 -2.79
CA ALA A 107 4.99 -3.50 -4.19
C ALA A 107 3.74 -4.29 -4.55
N TYR A 108 3.40 -4.24 -5.83
CA TYR A 108 2.40 -5.09 -6.46
C TYR A 108 2.83 -5.37 -7.90
N CYS A 109 3.02 -6.64 -8.25
CA CYS A 109 3.33 -7.07 -9.62
C CYS A 109 4.50 -6.31 -10.30
N GLY A 110 5.51 -5.90 -9.53
CA GLY A 110 6.69 -5.16 -10.01
C GLY A 110 6.56 -3.64 -9.91
N ASP A 111 5.34 -3.11 -9.78
CA ASP A 111 5.09 -1.71 -9.49
C ASP A 111 5.32 -1.43 -8.00
N ILE A 112 5.83 -0.23 -7.68
CA ILE A 112 6.25 0.13 -6.32
C ILE A 112 5.33 1.22 -5.76
N PHE A 113 4.95 1.06 -4.50
CA PHE A 113 4.31 2.08 -3.71
C PHE A 113 5.35 2.97 -3.04
N TYR A 114 5.21 4.28 -3.20
CA TYR A 114 6.06 5.27 -2.54
C TYR A 114 5.25 6.21 -1.64
N LEU A 115 5.91 6.67 -0.58
CA LEU A 115 5.52 7.86 0.17
C LEU A 115 6.34 9.06 -0.27
N ASP A 116 5.68 10.06 -0.84
CA ASP A 116 6.26 11.36 -1.10
C ASP A 116 6.19 12.24 0.14
N THR A 117 7.29 12.29 0.87
CA THR A 117 7.46 13.09 2.10
C THR A 117 7.57 14.60 1.84
N SER A 118 7.68 15.01 0.57
CA SER A 118 7.64 16.43 0.17
C SER A 118 6.23 16.92 -0.15
N ALA A 119 5.28 15.99 -0.34
CA ALA A 119 3.92 16.30 -0.76
C ALA A 119 3.17 17.14 0.29
N LYS A 120 2.28 18.01 -0.18
CA LYS A 120 1.37 18.77 0.67
C LYS A 120 0.06 17.98 0.84
N LYS A 121 -0.48 17.93 2.06
CA LYS A 121 -1.76 17.26 2.39
C LYS A 121 -1.73 15.74 2.11
N ASN A 122 -2.87 15.13 1.78
CA ASN A 122 -3.06 13.70 1.56
C ASN A 122 -2.59 13.20 0.17
N MET A 123 -1.70 13.93 -0.51
CA MET A 123 -1.22 13.58 -1.86
C MET A 123 0.12 12.82 -1.83
N TYR A 124 0.40 12.13 -0.73
CA TYR A 124 1.69 11.52 -0.46
C TYR A 124 1.81 10.09 -0.99
N LEU A 125 0.71 9.39 -1.26
CA LEU A 125 0.74 8.01 -1.75
C LEU A 125 0.90 7.98 -3.27
N ILE A 126 1.90 7.24 -3.74
CA ILE A 126 2.24 7.05 -5.15
C ILE A 126 2.25 5.56 -5.46
N PHE A 127 1.81 5.21 -6.66
CA PHE A 127 2.03 3.89 -7.26
C PHE A 127 2.74 4.10 -8.59
N GLN A 128 3.93 3.51 -8.72
CA GLN A 128 4.91 3.83 -9.76
C GLN A 128 5.22 2.60 -10.59
N ASP A 129 5.04 2.74 -11.91
CA ASP A 129 5.56 1.79 -12.89
C ASP A 129 7.08 1.96 -12.98
N PRO A 130 7.87 0.88 -12.80
CA PRO A 130 9.33 0.95 -12.81
C PRO A 130 9.92 1.31 -14.17
N THR A 131 9.13 1.23 -15.25
CA THR A 131 9.53 1.62 -16.61
C THR A 131 9.35 3.12 -16.88
N GLU A 132 8.57 3.83 -16.05
CA GLU A 132 8.40 5.27 -16.14
C GLU A 132 9.51 6.05 -15.40
N LEU A 133 9.83 7.24 -15.91
CA LEU A 133 10.81 8.13 -15.28
C LEU A 133 10.25 8.78 -14.01
N PHE A 134 11.05 8.83 -12.94
CA PHE A 134 10.76 9.50 -11.66
C PHE A 134 10.49 11.03 -11.75
N THR A 135 10.49 11.61 -12.95
CA THR A 135 10.05 13.00 -13.18
C THR A 135 8.57 13.21 -12.89
N ARG A 136 7.75 12.15 -12.93
CA ARG A 136 6.33 12.18 -12.57
C ARG A 136 5.94 10.84 -11.95
N ALA A 137 4.92 10.87 -11.08
CA ALA A 137 4.30 9.64 -10.58
C ALA A 137 3.39 9.04 -11.66
N THR A 138 3.40 7.71 -11.84
CA THR A 138 2.43 7.02 -12.71
C THR A 138 1.00 7.24 -12.20
N TYR A 139 0.78 6.94 -10.92
CA TYR A 139 -0.44 7.31 -10.20
C TYR A 139 -0.08 8.03 -8.90
N ARG A 140 -0.72 9.17 -8.67
CA ARG A 140 -0.69 9.87 -7.39
C ARG A 140 -2.09 9.95 -6.83
N PHE A 141 -2.29 9.41 -5.63
CA PHE A 141 -3.61 9.36 -5.00
C PHE A 141 -3.85 10.66 -4.21
N ASN A 142 -5.01 11.28 -4.43
CA ASN A 142 -5.48 12.43 -3.66
C ASN A 142 -6.52 12.00 -2.60
N ILE A 143 -6.17 10.97 -1.82
CA ILE A 143 -6.96 10.39 -0.73
C ILE A 143 -5.99 9.95 0.37
N SER A 144 -6.48 9.80 1.60
CA SER A 144 -5.63 9.30 2.70
C SER A 144 -5.22 7.84 2.49
N LEU A 145 -4.21 7.38 3.21
CA LEU A 145 -3.80 5.97 3.18
C LEU A 145 -4.93 5.07 3.71
N SER A 146 -5.66 5.53 4.73
CA SER A 146 -6.85 4.82 5.24
C SER A 146 -7.96 4.69 4.20
N ASP A 147 -8.27 5.76 3.47
CA ASP A 147 -9.29 5.77 2.42
C ASP A 147 -8.87 4.86 1.25
N TRP A 148 -7.59 4.88 0.89
CA TRP A 148 -7.03 4.03 -0.16
C TRP A 148 -7.11 2.55 0.23
N LEU A 149 -6.69 2.21 1.45
CA LEU A 149 -6.69 0.84 1.95
C LEU A 149 -8.11 0.28 2.09
N GLU A 150 -9.06 1.09 2.58
CA GLU A 150 -10.47 0.72 2.64
C GLU A 150 -11.02 0.41 1.25
N LYS A 151 -10.73 1.26 0.25
CA LYS A 151 -11.19 1.05 -1.13
C LYS A 151 -10.57 -0.18 -1.76
N LEU A 152 -9.29 -0.44 -1.52
CA LEU A 152 -8.63 -1.66 -1.97
C LEU A 152 -9.33 -2.90 -1.40
N ILE A 153 -9.69 -2.87 -0.11
CA ILE A 153 -10.35 -3.99 0.56
C ILE A 153 -11.78 -4.21 0.06
N ILE A 154 -12.53 -3.14 -0.18
CA ILE A 154 -13.86 -3.20 -0.78
C ILE A 154 -13.78 -3.78 -2.20
N ALA A 155 -12.77 -3.37 -2.96
CA ALA A 155 -12.48 -3.85 -4.31
C ALA A 155 -11.82 -5.25 -4.34
N GLN A 156 -11.66 -5.91 -3.19
CA GLN A 156 -11.08 -7.25 -3.08
C GLN A 156 -9.69 -7.36 -3.74
N GLY A 157 -8.90 -6.29 -3.67
CA GLY A 157 -7.57 -6.23 -4.29
C GLY A 157 -7.57 -5.73 -5.74
N SER A 158 -8.72 -5.52 -6.40
CA SER A 158 -8.75 -4.88 -7.72
C SER A 158 -8.30 -3.41 -7.65
N HIS A 159 -7.66 -2.94 -8.73
CA HIS A 159 -7.23 -1.55 -8.92
C HIS A 159 -8.43 -0.60 -9.05
N PHE A 160 -9.09 -0.30 -7.93
CA PHE A 160 -10.31 0.52 -7.87
C PHE A 160 -10.18 1.89 -8.55
N TRP A 161 -8.96 2.42 -8.66
CA TRP A 161 -8.69 3.69 -9.32
C TRP A 161 -8.87 3.63 -10.84
N ARG A 162 -8.78 2.44 -11.45
CA ARG A 162 -9.02 2.23 -12.89
C ARG A 162 -10.51 2.15 -13.25
N TRP A 163 -11.40 2.02 -12.27
CA TRP A 163 -12.83 1.97 -12.54
C TRP A 163 -13.40 3.29 -13.08
N ARG A 164 -12.72 4.43 -12.85
CA ARG A 164 -13.10 5.69 -13.50
C ARG A 164 -12.78 5.72 -14.99
N ASP A 165 -11.76 4.98 -15.42
CA ASP A 165 -11.36 4.88 -16.82
C ASP A 165 -12.40 4.09 -17.66
N LEU A 166 -13.41 3.49 -17.01
CA LEU A 166 -14.56 2.83 -17.65
C LEU A 166 -15.70 3.80 -18.00
N LEU A 167 -15.66 5.04 -17.49
CA LEU A 167 -16.57 6.10 -17.89
C LEU A 167 -15.93 6.83 -19.06
N VAL A 168 -16.27 6.41 -20.29
CA VAL A 168 -16.03 7.23 -21.47
C VAL A 168 -16.93 8.45 -21.34
N ASP A 169 -16.33 9.64 -21.28
CA ASP A 169 -17.06 10.91 -21.31
C ASP A 169 -17.70 11.03 -22.70
N ASP A 170 -19.02 10.84 -22.79
CA ASP A 170 -19.80 11.09 -24.01
C ASP A 170 -19.99 12.61 -24.21
N GLY A 171 -18.91 13.39 -24.24
CA GLY A 171 -18.86 14.77 -24.74
C GLY A 171 -19.46 15.86 -23.85
#